data_AF-A0A963IFW6-F1
#
_entry.id   AF-A0A963IFW6-F1
#
_cell.length_a   1.000
_cell.length_b   1.000
_cell.length_c   1.000
_cell.angle_alpha   90.00
_cell.angle_beta   90.00
_cell.angle_gamma   90.00
#
_symmetry.space_group_name_H-M   'P 1'
#
loop_
_entity.id
_entity.type
_entity.pdbx_description
1 polymer ?
#
loop_
_entity_poly.entity_id
_entity_poly.type
_entity_poly.pdbx_seq_one_letter_code
_entity_poly.pdbx_strand_id
1 'polypeptide(L)'
;MIPPFQVSFLGQDFVHWEEMRIELAELAPDRYRIVVVQNFWTEDPNPDLSQCLAGIFLSRRRRDGAWEAAENWPVECRTVAHIGMLDLRRPAHPRLVVTRPC
;
A
#
# COMPACT_ATOMS: atom_id res chain seq x y z
N MET A 1 -8.71 7.50 3.65
CA MET A 1 -7.89 7.35 4.87
C MET A 1 -7.57 5.88 5.07
N ILE A 2 -6.30 5.54 5.20
CA ILE A 2 -5.87 4.22 5.63
C ILE A 2 -5.37 4.36 7.07
N PRO A 3 -5.93 3.59 8.04
CA PRO A 3 -5.51 3.69 9.43
C PRO A 3 -4.08 3.17 9.62
N PRO A 4 -3.42 3.51 10.74
CA PRO A 4 -2.17 2.88 11.15
C PRO A 4 -2.27 1.35 11.09
N PHE A 5 -1.16 0.71 10.74
CA PHE A 5 -1.11 -0.75 10.57
C PHE A 5 0.27 -1.31 10.94
N GLN A 6 0.27 -2.61 11.26
CA GLN A 6 1.46 -3.43 11.42
C GLN A 6 1.24 -4.75 10.68
N VAL A 7 2.24 -5.21 9.95
CA VAL A 7 2.24 -6.49 9.23
C VAL A 7 3.56 -7.20 9.48
N SER A 8 3.51 -8.46 9.90
CA SER A 8 4.72 -9.28 10.00
C SER A 8 5.00 -10.00 8.69
N PHE A 9 6.23 -9.91 8.19
CA PHE A 9 6.67 -10.62 6.98
C PHE A 9 8.13 -11.05 7.11
N LEU A 10 8.39 -12.35 6.91
CA LEU A 10 9.73 -12.96 7.03
C LEU A 10 10.44 -12.65 8.37
N GLY A 11 9.67 -12.55 9.46
CA GLY A 11 10.21 -12.29 10.80
C GLY A 11 10.55 -10.82 11.08
N GLN A 12 10.22 -9.91 10.18
CA GLN A 12 10.31 -8.46 10.36
C GLN A 12 8.90 -7.86 10.48
N ASP A 13 8.71 -6.89 11.37
CA ASP A 13 7.48 -6.12 11.44
C ASP A 13 7.54 -4.89 10.53
N PHE A 14 6.53 -4.72 9.69
CA PHE A 14 6.36 -3.59 8.79
C PHE A 14 5.23 -2.70 9.30
N VAL A 15 5.56 -1.47 9.66
CA VAL A 15 4.71 -0.58 10.46
C VAL A 15 4.46 0.74 9.76
N HIS A 16 3.29 1.30 9.95
CA HIS A 16 3.02 2.71 9.66
C HIS A 16 2.19 3.29 10.80
N TRP A 17 2.78 4.25 11.53
CA TRP A 17 2.25 4.73 12.81
C TRP A 17 1.14 5.77 12.65
N GLU A 18 1.16 6.49 11.54
CA GLU A 18 0.26 7.59 11.26
C GLU A 18 -0.88 7.17 10.35
N GLU A 19 -1.90 8.02 10.24
CA GLU A 19 -2.97 7.79 9.29
C GLU A 19 -2.53 8.26 7.89
N MET A 20 -2.56 7.38 6.89
CA MET A 20 -2.18 7.74 5.53
C MET A 20 -3.35 8.36 4.75
N ARG A 21 -3.06 9.49 4.13
CA ARG A 21 -3.93 10.21 3.20
C ARG A 21 -3.62 9.80 1.77
N ILE A 22 -4.66 9.46 1.01
CA ILE A 22 -4.56 9.24 -0.44
C ILE A 22 -5.35 10.37 -1.10
N GLU A 23 -4.69 11.14 -1.97
CA GLU A 23 -5.36 12.09 -2.84
C GLU A 23 -6.03 11.32 -4.00
N LEU A 24 -7.36 11.27 -3.98
CA LEU A 24 -8.12 10.47 -4.95
C LEU A 24 -8.23 11.18 -6.31
N ALA A 25 -8.09 12.50 -6.37
CA ALA A 25 -8.17 13.27 -7.61
C ALA A 25 -7.02 12.96 -8.58
N GLU A 26 -5.89 12.47 -8.08
CA GLU A 26 -4.74 12.06 -8.88
C GLU A 26 -4.89 10.66 -9.48
N LEU A 27 -5.90 9.90 -9.05
CA LEU A 27 -6.12 8.53 -9.47
C LEU A 27 -7.14 8.44 -10.61
N ALA A 28 -6.80 7.63 -11.62
CA ALA A 28 -7.77 7.29 -12.66
C ALA A 28 -8.97 6.50 -12.08
N PRO A 29 -10.18 6.64 -12.63
CA PRO A 29 -11.32 5.85 -12.19
C PRO A 29 -11.12 4.34 -12.47
N ASP A 30 -10.83 3.56 -11.43
CA ASP A 30 -10.62 2.10 -11.55
C ASP A 30 -10.75 1.37 -10.19
N ARG A 31 -10.41 0.08 -10.15
CA ARG A 31 -10.18 -0.69 -8.94
C ARG A 31 -8.69 -0.81 -8.66
N TYR A 32 -8.36 -0.65 -7.38
CA TYR A 32 -7.01 -0.72 -6.86
C TYR A 32 -6.93 -1.72 -5.72
N ARG A 33 -5.84 -2.48 -5.66
CA ARG A 33 -5.41 -3.20 -4.45
C ARG A 33 -4.50 -2.27 -3.64
N ILE A 34 -4.69 -2.29 -2.34
CA ILE A 34 -3.85 -1.55 -1.39
C ILE A 34 -2.80 -2.51 -0.88
N VAL A 35 -1.57 -2.30 -1.33
CA VAL A 35 -0.45 -3.18 -1.08
C VAL A 35 0.51 -2.49 -0.11
N VAL A 36 0.85 -3.14 0.99
CA VAL A 36 1.94 -2.73 1.87
C VAL A 36 3.24 -3.04 1.18
N VAL A 37 4.14 -2.07 1.15
CA VAL A 37 5.44 -2.19 0.51
C VAL A 37 6.54 -1.73 1.44
N GLN A 38 7.70 -2.37 1.32
CA GLN A 38 8.95 -1.81 1.80
C GLN A 38 9.52 -0.93 0.69
N ASN A 39 9.71 0.36 0.94
CA ASN A 39 10.35 1.29 0.01
C ASN A 39 11.85 1.37 0.33
N PHE A 40 12.71 0.95 -0.59
CA PHE A 40 14.16 0.94 -0.36
C PHE A 40 14.81 2.33 -0.45
N TRP A 41 14.08 3.34 -0.95
CA TRP A 41 14.57 4.72 -1.08
C TRP A 41 14.22 5.62 0.10
N THR A 42 13.33 5.17 0.97
CA THR A 42 12.98 5.91 2.17
C THR A 42 13.99 5.56 3.25
N GLU A 43 14.79 6.54 3.68
CA GLU A 43 15.54 6.40 4.93
C GLU A 43 14.54 6.19 6.06
N ASP A 44 14.63 5.03 6.69
CA ASP A 44 13.80 4.69 7.85
C ASP A 44 14.54 5.15 9.12
N PRO A 45 14.11 6.23 9.78
CA PRO A 45 14.75 6.73 10.99
C PRO A 45 14.31 5.95 12.24
N ASN A 46 13.52 4.88 12.10
CA ASN A 46 13.07 4.08 13.22
C ASN A 46 14.25 3.41 13.93
N PRO A 47 14.48 3.68 15.23
CA PRO A 47 15.62 3.10 15.96
C PRO A 47 15.44 1.61 16.27
N ASP A 48 14.23 1.06 16.15
CA ASP A 48 13.95 -0.35 16.42
C ASP A 48 14.19 -1.22 15.18
N LEU A 49 15.30 -1.96 15.18
CA LEU A 49 15.69 -2.85 14.08
C LEU A 49 14.73 -4.04 13.87
N SER A 50 13.86 -4.34 14.83
CA SER A 50 12.80 -5.36 14.66
C SER A 50 11.61 -4.84 13.83
N GLN A 51 11.59 -3.54 13.54
CA GLN A 51 10.54 -2.87 12.80
C GLN A 51 11.10 -2.10 11.58
N CYS A 52 10.32 -2.03 10.52
CA CYS A 52 10.64 -1.26 9.32
C CYS A 52 9.43 -0.43 8.90
N LEU A 53 9.64 0.84 8.61
CA LEU A 53 8.61 1.74 8.12
C LEU A 53 8.10 1.25 6.77
N ALA A 54 6.79 1.05 6.71
CA ALA A 54 6.09 0.55 5.55
C ALA A 54 5.39 1.68 4.79
N GLY A 55 5.42 1.59 3.47
CA GLY A 55 4.61 2.42 2.58
C GLY A 55 3.40 1.65 2.05
N ILE A 56 2.61 2.35 1.23
CA ILE A 56 1.55 1.73 0.43
C ILE A 56 1.79 1.94 -1.06
N PHE A 57 1.35 0.96 -1.83
CA PHE A 57 1.25 1.01 -3.28
C PHE A 57 -0.18 0.70 -3.69
N LEU A 58 -0.76 1.56 -4.55
CA LEU A 58 -2.08 1.36 -5.13
C LEU A 58 -1.94 0.62 -6.46
N SER A 59 -2.01 -0.69 -6.39
CA SER A 59 -1.88 -1.56 -7.56
C SER A 59 -3.16 -1.53 -8.38
N ARG A 60 -3.11 -0.93 -9.58
CA ARG A 60 -4.24 -0.92 -10.52
C ARG A 60 -4.31 -2.23 -11.30
N ARG A 61 -5.50 -2.57 -11.80
CA ARG A 61 -5.66 -3.68 -12.73
C ARG A 61 -5.22 -3.30 -14.14
N ARG A 62 -4.33 -4.11 -14.73
CA ARG A 62 -3.82 -3.98 -16.10
C ARG A 62 -4.81 -4.57 -17.11
N ARG A 63 -4.61 -4.24 -18.40
CA ARG A 63 -5.43 -4.73 -19.52
C ARG A 63 -5.38 -6.24 -19.71
N ASP A 64 -4.27 -6.88 -19.37
CA ASP A 64 -4.07 -8.34 -19.38
C ASP A 64 -4.73 -9.04 -18.17
N GLY A 65 -5.40 -8.28 -17.31
CA GLY A 65 -6.09 -8.78 -16.13
C GLY A 65 -5.20 -8.94 -14.89
N ALA A 66 -3.88 -8.80 -15.04
CA ALA A 66 -2.93 -8.80 -13.94
C ALA A 66 -3.01 -7.51 -13.12
N TRP A 67 -2.42 -7.52 -11.93
CA TRP A 67 -2.29 -6.35 -11.07
C TRP A 67 -0.92 -5.72 -11.28
N GLU A 68 -0.84 -4.39 -11.20
CA GLU A 68 0.45 -3.69 -11.21
C GLU A 68 1.31 -4.18 -10.03
N ALA A 69 2.58 -4.46 -10.30
CA ALA A 69 3.53 -4.83 -9.27
C ALA A 69 4.21 -3.55 -8.75
N ALA A 70 4.39 -3.46 -7.44
CA ALA A 70 5.15 -2.39 -6.82
C ALA A 70 6.65 -2.43 -7.20
N GLU A 71 7.12 -3.59 -7.67
CA GLU A 71 8.53 -3.89 -7.99
C GLU A 71 8.98 -3.35 -9.37
N ASN A 72 8.09 -2.65 -10.09
CA ASN A 72 8.45 -2.05 -11.38
C ASN A 72 8.97 -0.62 -11.20
N TRP A 73 10.12 -0.34 -11.82
CA TRP A 73 10.77 0.97 -11.93
C TRP A 73 9.76 2.11 -12.15
N PRO A 74 9.89 3.28 -11.47
CA PRO A 74 11.09 3.80 -10.80
C PRO A 74 11.17 3.56 -9.29
N VAL A 75 10.20 2.86 -8.68
CA VAL A 75 10.17 2.66 -7.22
C VAL A 75 10.74 1.29 -6.92
N GLU A 76 11.96 1.23 -6.38
CA GLU A 76 12.49 -0.02 -5.82
C GLU A 76 11.71 -0.31 -4.53
N CYS A 77 10.62 -1.05 -4.69
CA CYS A 77 9.74 -1.49 -3.62
C CYS A 77 9.65 -3.01 -3.60
N ARG A 78 9.46 -3.59 -2.42
CA ARG A 78 9.07 -4.99 -2.26
C ARG A 78 7.65 -5.10 -1.76
N THR A 79 6.85 -5.97 -2.37
CA THR A 79 5.51 -6.29 -1.86
C THR A 79 5.62 -7.06 -0.55
N VAL A 80 4.97 -6.55 0.50
CA VAL A 80 4.91 -7.18 1.83
C VAL A 80 3.57 -7.87 2.03
N ALA A 81 2.46 -7.15 1.83
CA ALA A 81 1.12 -7.70 2.03
C ALA A 81 0.04 -6.95 1.25
N HIS A 82 -1.11 -7.59 1.08
CA HIS A 82 -2.34 -6.97 0.58
C HIS A 82 -3.27 -6.68 1.76
N ILE A 83 -3.62 -5.40 1.97
CA ILE A 83 -4.41 -4.96 3.13
C ILE A 83 -5.78 -4.37 2.77
N GLY A 84 -6.19 -4.44 1.50
CA GLY A 84 -7.51 -3.94 1.14
C GLY A 84 -7.71 -3.57 -0.31
N MET A 85 -8.88 -3.03 -0.61
CA MET A 85 -9.27 -2.59 -1.94
C MET A 85 -9.87 -1.20 -1.91
N LEU A 86 -9.59 -0.44 -2.97
CA LEU A 86 -10.20 0.84 -3.27
C LEU A 86 -10.94 0.72 -4.61
N ASP A 87 -12.24 1.01 -4.61
CA ASP A 87 -13.08 1.07 -5.80
C ASP A 87 -13.39 2.54 -6.11
N LEU A 88 -12.78 3.06 -7.19
CA LEU A 88 -12.91 4.40 -7.73
C LEU A 88 -13.65 4.44 -9.07
N ARG A 89 -14.31 3.35 -9.48
CA ARG A 89 -15.07 3.33 -10.74
C ARG A 89 -16.22 4.34 -10.76
N ARG A 90 -16.66 4.80 -9.59
CA ARG A 90 -17.59 5.92 -9.40
C ARG A 90 -16.92 6.96 -8.49
N PRO A 91 -16.19 7.95 -9.04
CA PRO A 91 -15.40 8.90 -8.24
C PRO A 91 -16.23 9.69 -7.21
N ALA A 92 -17.50 9.95 -7.48
CA ALA A 92 -18.41 10.59 -6.53
C ALA A 92 -18.78 9.71 -5.31
N HIS A 93 -18.50 8.40 -5.37
CA HIS A 93 -18.85 7.42 -4.34
C HIS A 93 -17.69 6.41 -4.15
N PRO A 94 -16.50 6.87 -3.73
CA PRO A 94 -15.36 6.00 -3.53
C PRO A 94 -15.67 4.97 -2.44
N ARG A 95 -15.25 3.72 -2.65
CA ARG A 95 -15.41 2.66 -1.64
C ARG A 95 -14.06 2.09 -1.27
N LEU A 96 -13.73 2.23 0.00
CA LEU A 96 -12.50 1.69 0.59
C LEU A 96 -12.86 0.55 1.53
N VAL A 97 -12.23 -0.60 1.32
CA VAL A 97 -12.32 -1.77 2.20
C VAL A 97 -10.91 -2.12 2.64
N VAL A 98 -10.55 -1.78 3.87
CA VAL A 98 -9.27 -2.18 4.48
C VAL A 98 -9.51 -3.46 5.27
N THR A 99 -8.84 -4.53 4.88
CA THR A 99 -8.75 -5.75 5.69
C THR A 99 -7.66 -5.51 6.72
N ARG A 100 -8.00 -5.53 8.01
CA ARG A 100 -6.98 -5.49 9.05
C ARG A 100 -6.06 -6.71 8.82
N PRO A 101 -4.77 -6.51 8.57
CA PRO A 101 -3.84 -7.62 8.52
C PRO A 101 -3.88 -8.32 9.89
N CYS A 102 -4.09 -9.64 9.87
CA CYS A 102 -4.04 -10.47 11.07
C CYS A 102 -2.59 -10.73 11.47
#